data_AF-A0A0B7B5U7-F1
#
_entry.id   AF-A0A0B7B5U7-F1
#
_cell.length_a   1.000
_cell.length_b   1.000
_cell.length_c   1.000
_cell.angle_alpha   90.00
_cell.angle_beta   90.00
_cell.angle_gamma   90.00
#
_symmetry.space_group_name_H-M   'P 1'
#
loop_
_entity.id
_entity.type
_entity.pdbx_description
1 polymer ?
#
loop_
_entity_poly.entity_id
_entity_poly.type
_entity_poly.pdbx_seq_one_letter_code
_entity_poly.pdbx_strand_id
1 'polypeptide(L)' 'MRECISCHIGQAGCQIGNACWELYCLEHGIQPDGQMPSDKTIGGGDDSFNTF' A
#
# COMPACT_ATOMS: atom_id res chain seq x y z
N MET A 1 0.70 8.15 14.28
CA MET A 1 1.36 7.59 13.09
C MET A 1 1.85 8.75 12.25
N ARG A 2 3.05 8.68 11.65
CA ARG A 2 3.51 9.66 10.66
C ARG A 2 3.53 8.96 9.31
N GLU A 3 3.02 9.62 8.29
CA GLU A 3 2.93 9.06 6.94
C GLU A 3 4.21 9.38 6.15
N CYS A 4 4.54 8.49 5.21
CA CYS A 4 5.70 8.62 4.33
C CYS A 4 5.24 8.48 2.87
N ILE A 5 5.79 9.31 1.98
CA ILE A 5 5.55 9.23 0.53
C ILE A 5 6.81 8.66 -0.13
N SER A 6 6.67 7.56 -0.85
CA SER A 6 7.76 7.02 -1.68
C SER A 6 7.64 7.54 -3.12
N CYS A 7 8.71 8.12 -3.65
CA CYS A 7 8.78 8.62 -5.02
C CYS A 7 9.79 7.81 -5.83
N HIS A 8 9.35 7.21 -6.93
CA HIS A 8 10.18 6.39 -7.81
C HIS A 8 10.32 7.08 -9.17
N ILE A 9 11.54 7.45 -9.56
CA ILE A 9 11.81 8.25 -10.77
C ILE A 9 12.65 7.46 -11.78
N GLY A 10 12.22 7.53 -13.04
CA GLY A 10 12.91 6.88 -14.16
C GLY A 10 12.70 5.36 -14.22
N GLN A 11 13.17 4.74 -15.30
CA GLN A 11 12.90 3.33 -15.59
C GLN A 11 13.40 2.37 -14.50
N ALA A 12 14.62 2.59 -13.98
CA ALA A 12 15.17 1.77 -12.91
C ALA A 12 14.39 1.97 -11.60
N GLY A 13 14.05 3.22 -11.27
CA GLY A 13 13.27 3.56 -10.08
C GLY A 13 11.90 2.89 -10.08
N CYS A 14 11.18 2.93 -11.20
CA CYS A 14 9.86 2.30 -11.31
C CYS A 14 9.93 0.77 -11.16
N GLN A 15 10.93 0.12 -11.77
CA GLN A 15 11.10 -1.34 -11.65
C GLN A 15 11.39 -1.77 -10.21
N ILE A 16 12.29 -1.06 -9.53
CA ILE A 16 12.60 -1.31 -8.13
C ILE A 16 11.36 -1.03 -7.27
N GLY A 17 10.68 0.09 -7.50
CA GLY A 17 9.46 0.45 -6.77
C GLY A 17 8.36 -0.60 -6.87
N ASN A 18 8.20 -1.21 -8.04
CA ASN A 18 7.24 -2.31 -8.23
C ASN A 18 7.59 -3.54 -7.38
N ALA A 19 8.86 -3.96 -7.39
CA ALA A 19 9.32 -5.08 -6.56
C ALA A 19 9.22 -4.77 -5.05
N CYS A 20 9.53 -3.54 -4.64
CA CYS A 20 9.39 -3.10 -3.25
C CYS A 20 7.93 -3.13 -2.80
N TRP A 21 6.99 -2.65 -3.62
CA TRP A 21 5.56 -2.68 -3.30
C TRP A 21 4.99 -4.10 -3.29
N GLU A 22 5.44 -4.99 -4.18
CA GLU A 22 5.07 -6.41 -4.13
C GLU A 22 5.46 -7.04 -2.79
N LEU A 23 6.70 -6.81 -2.34
CA LEU A 23 7.16 -7.27 -1.03
C LEU A 23 6.37 -6.65 0.13
N TYR A 24 6.12 -5.33 0.08
CA TYR A 24 5.36 -4.64 1.12
C TYR A 24 3.94 -5.20 1.26
N CYS A 25 3.27 -5.44 0.14
CA CYS A 25 1.96 -6.08 0.12
C CYS A 25 2.00 -7.49 0.72
N LEU A 26 2.99 -8.30 0.35
CA LEU A 26 3.17 -9.64 0.93
C LEU A 26 3.41 -9.61 2.44
N GLU A 27 4.29 -8.71 2.92
CA GLU A 27 4.60 -8.56 4.35
C GLU A 27 3.38 -8.14 5.18
N HIS A 28 2.49 -7.33 4.60
CA HIS A 28 1.29 -6.81 5.26
C HIS A 28 0.02 -7.62 4.95
N GLY A 29 0.14 -8.73 4.22
CA GLY A 29 -1.01 -9.56 3.83
C GLY A 29 -2.01 -8.84 2.92
N ILE A 30 -1.56 -7.84 2.15
CA ILE A 30 -2.36 -7.12 1.17
C ILE A 30 -2.34 -7.93 -0.14
N GLN A 31 -3.52 -8.28 -0.63
CA GLN A 31 -3.67 -8.98 -1.90
C GLN A 31 -3.38 -8.04 -3.09
N PRO A 32 -3.07 -8.57 -4.28
CA PRO A 32 -2.85 -7.76 -5.48
C PRO A 32 -4.05 -6.90 -5.91
N ASP A 33 -5.26 -7.24 -5.45
CA ASP A 33 -6.49 -6.45 -5.65
C ASP A 33 -6.69 -5.35 -4.61
N GLY A 34 -5.72 -5.17 -3.69
CA GLY A 34 -5.74 -4.19 -2.61
C GLY A 34 -6.50 -4.63 -1.37
N GLN A 35 -7.13 -5.81 -1.36
CA GLN A 35 -7.85 -6.30 -0.19
C GLN A 35 -6.88 -6.83 0.86
N MET A 36 -7.09 -6.46 2.12
CA MET A 36 -6.49 -7.13 3.27
C MET A 36 -7.52 -8.13 3.83
N PRO A 37 -7.42 -9.44 3.53
CA PRO A 37 -8.33 -10.45 4.04
C PRO A 37 -8.15 -10.65 5.56
N SER A 38 -8.76 -9.73 6.30
CA SER A 38 -8.97 -9.65 7.75
C SER A 38 -7.81 -10.00 8.68
N ASP A 39 -7.29 -8.98 9.33
CA ASP A 39 -7.23 -8.98 10.79
C ASP A 39 -8.59 -8.45 11.30
N LYS A 40 -9.45 -9.32 11.82
CA LYS A 40 -10.74 -8.93 12.42
C LYS A 40 -10.44 -8.27 13.77
N THR A 41 -10.08 -6.98 13.82
CA THR A 41 -10.34 -6.10 14.98
C THR A 41 -10.00 -4.61 14.74
N ILE A 42 -11.08 -3.81 14.78
CA ILE A 42 -11.18 -2.42 15.27
C ILE A 42 -10.67 -1.29 14.36
N GLY A 43 -11.60 -0.73 13.58
CA GLY A 43 -11.89 0.71 13.61
C GLY A 43 -10.88 1.65 12.98
N GLY A 44 -10.80 1.67 11.65
CA GLY A 44 -10.25 2.78 10.89
C GLY A 44 -10.98 2.84 9.57
N GLY A 45 -11.89 3.81 9.41
CA GLY A 45 -12.68 3.99 8.20
C GLY A 45 -11.77 4.11 6.97
N ASP A 46 -12.12 3.37 5.93
CA ASP A 46 -11.60 3.58 4.59
C ASP A 46 -12.13 4.93 4.08
N ASP A 47 -11.40 6.01 4.35
CA ASP A 47 -11.69 7.36 3.85
C ASP A 47 -11.14 7.57 2.42
N SER A 48 -10.92 6.51 1.64
CA SER A 48 -10.30 6.59 0.30
C SER A 48 -11.13 7.34 -0.75
N PHE A 49 -12.37 7.75 -0.46
CA PHE A 49 -13.24 8.44 -1.43
C PHE A 49 -13.74 9.83 -1.00
N ASN A 50 -13.31 10.37 0.14
CA ASN A 50 -13.71 11.72 0.56
C ASN A 50 -12.57 12.72 0.39
N THR A 51 -12.52 13.37 -0.78
CA THR A 51 -11.70 14.57 -1.02
C THR A 51 -12.45 15.65 -1.81
N PHE A 52 -13.79 15.62 -1.84
CA PHE A 52 -14.63 16.78 -2.15
C PHE A 52 -15.94 16.74 -1.37
#